data_AF-B0TH37-F1
#
_entry.id   AF-B0TH37-F1
#
_cell.length_a   1.000
_cell.length_b   1.000
_cell.length_c   1.000
_cell.angle_alpha   90.00
_cell.angle_beta   90.00
_cell.angle_gamma   90.00
#
_symmetry.space_group_name_H-M   'P 1'
#
loop_
_entity.id
_entity.type
_entity.pdbx_description
1 polymer ?
#
loop_
_entity_poly.entity_id
_entity_poly.type
_entity_poly.pdbx_seq_one_letter_code
_entity_poly.pdbx_strand_id
1 'polypeptide(L)'
;MDKDFFAANDKQKPRGCRDDEERCDASRLWGDYLFLTTQMLTVLRRNDGEMFNEMLEQRQQLQIRIDACVRQQAASQESVQSEQEAQWMEIVRLNRDIKEELLRQMQEVKRQMDTVGAYDRMETNHLENRFDQRR
;
A
#
# COMPACT_ATOMS: atom_id res chain seq x y z
N MET A 1 61.00 -18.91 -33.64
CA MET A 1 60.13 -19.96 -33.07
C MET A 1 60.08 -19.76 -31.57
N ASP A 2 58.89 -20.01 -31.04
CA ASP A 2 58.48 -20.12 -29.63
C ASP A 2 58.48 -18.83 -28.80
N LYS A 3 57.30 -18.30 -28.45
CA LYS A 3 56.20 -18.83 -27.60
C LYS A 3 56.53 -18.61 -26.13
N ASP A 4 56.10 -17.45 -25.64
CA ASP A 4 55.65 -17.31 -24.27
C ASP A 4 54.35 -16.46 -24.31
N PHE A 5 53.16 -16.99 -24.00
CA PHE A 5 52.69 -17.63 -22.76
C PHE A 5 52.06 -16.57 -21.84
N PHE A 6 50.71 -16.52 -21.94
CA PHE A 6 49.74 -15.96 -20.98
C PHE A 6 49.68 -14.41 -20.94
N ALA A 7 48.53 -13.75 -20.80
CA ALA A 7 47.29 -14.14 -20.17
C ALA A 7 46.10 -13.32 -20.71
N ALA A 8 44.97 -14.01 -20.81
CA ALA A 8 43.69 -13.61 -20.25
C ALA A 8 42.93 -12.38 -20.81
N ASN A 9 41.71 -12.73 -21.23
CA ASN A 9 40.46 -12.09 -20.82
C ASN A 9 39.98 -10.90 -21.66
N ASP A 10 39.73 -11.15 -22.95
CA ASP A 10 38.81 -10.32 -23.70
C ASP A 10 37.36 -10.74 -23.35
N LYS A 11 36.91 -10.29 -22.18
CA LYS A 11 35.48 -10.30 -21.84
C LYS A 11 34.79 -9.38 -22.82
N GLN A 12 34.28 -9.95 -23.92
CA GLN A 12 33.17 -9.37 -24.65
C GLN A 12 31.98 -9.30 -23.68
N LYS A 13 31.90 -8.18 -22.96
CA LYS A 13 30.73 -7.75 -22.21
C LYS A 13 29.60 -7.62 -23.23
N PRO A 14 28.54 -8.44 -23.18
CA PRO A 14 27.39 -8.19 -24.04
C PRO A 14 26.86 -6.80 -23.70
N ARG A 15 26.74 -5.97 -24.73
CA ARG A 15 26.00 -4.71 -24.73
C ARG A 15 24.53 -5.04 -24.49
N GLY A 16 24.19 -5.29 -23.23
CA GLY A 16 22.82 -5.24 -22.75
C GLY A 16 22.49 -3.80 -22.47
N CYS A 17 22.01 -3.10 -23.50
CA CYS A 17 21.23 -1.87 -23.32
C CYS A 17 20.06 -2.18 -22.39
N ARG A 18 20.11 -1.65 -21.17
CA ARG A 18 18.93 -1.23 -20.40
C ARG A 18 19.30 0.05 -19.69
N ASP A 19 19.44 1.10 -20.48
CA ASP A 19 19.40 2.48 -20.02
C ASP A 19 17.96 2.84 -19.64
N ASP A 20 17.37 2.10 -18.69
CA ASP A 20 16.22 2.58 -17.93
C ASP A 20 16.77 3.21 -16.63
N GLU A 21 17.76 4.11 -16.76
CA GLU A 21 17.99 5.12 -15.73
C GLU A 21 16.81 6.08 -15.79
N GLU A 22 15.65 5.64 -15.28
CA GLU A 22 14.60 6.55 -14.83
C GLU A 22 15.26 7.46 -13.79
N ARG A 23 15.70 8.65 -14.24
CA ARG A 23 16.12 9.72 -13.33
C ARG A 23 15.06 9.84 -12.26
N CYS A 24 15.48 9.64 -11.02
CA CYS A 24 14.54 9.65 -9.94
C CYS A 24 13.97 11.05 -9.74
N ASP A 25 12.70 11.25 -10.09
CA ASP A 25 11.98 12.50 -9.88
C ASP A 25 11.17 12.38 -8.59
N ALA A 26 11.78 12.83 -7.48
CA ALA A 26 11.18 12.73 -6.16
C ALA A 26 9.86 13.51 -6.08
N SER A 27 9.76 14.68 -6.71
CA SER A 27 8.53 15.49 -6.68
C SER A 27 7.36 14.75 -7.33
N ARG A 28 7.60 14.15 -8.49
CA ARG A 28 6.59 13.33 -9.16
C ARG A 28 6.17 12.12 -8.32
N LEU A 29 7.14 11.39 -7.75
CA LEU A 29 6.83 10.22 -6.91
C LEU A 29 6.00 10.58 -5.67
N TRP A 30 6.32 11.70 -5.00
CA TRP A 30 5.52 12.20 -3.87
C TRP A 30 4.12 12.64 -4.30
N GLY A 31 4.00 13.28 -5.47
CA GLY A 31 2.70 13.62 -6.07
C GLY A 31 1.84 12.39 -6.37
N ASP A 32 2.43 11.37 -7.00
CA ASP A 32 1.77 10.09 -7.27
C ASP A 32 1.33 9.40 -5.96
N TYR A 33 2.15 9.49 -4.91
CA TYR A 33 1.86 8.91 -3.61
C TYR A 33 0.71 9.61 -2.89
N LEU A 34 0.67 10.94 -2.96
CA LEU A 34 -0.43 11.74 -2.43
C LEU A 34 -1.74 11.45 -3.19
N PHE A 35 -1.68 11.38 -4.52
CA PHE A 35 -2.83 11.02 -5.35
C PHE A 35 -3.37 9.64 -4.98
N LEU A 36 -2.50 8.64 -4.91
CA LEU A 36 -2.88 7.27 -4.57
C LEU A 36 -3.51 7.21 -3.16
N THR A 37 -2.93 7.90 -2.19
CA THR A 37 -3.46 7.96 -0.81
C THR A 37 -4.86 8.63 -0.79
N THR A 38 -5.10 9.65 -1.62
CA THR A 38 -6.42 10.29 -1.76
C THR A 38 -7.45 9.35 -2.37
N GLN A 39 -7.04 8.61 -3.40
CA GLN A 39 -7.92 7.63 -4.06
C GLN A 39 -8.24 6.46 -3.13
N MET A 40 -7.31 6.02 -2.28
CA MET A 40 -7.54 4.96 -1.30
C MET A 40 -8.68 5.32 -0.35
N LEU A 41 -8.73 6.57 0.14
CA LEU A 41 -9.84 7.04 0.97
C LEU A 41 -11.18 7.03 0.22
N THR A 42 -11.16 7.37 -1.08
CA THR A 42 -12.36 7.39 -1.92
C THR A 42 -12.90 5.97 -2.15
N VAL A 43 -12.02 5.03 -2.48
CA VAL A 43 -12.35 3.61 -2.67
C VAL A 43 -12.84 3.00 -1.35
N LEU A 44 -12.16 3.31 -0.24
CA LEU A 44 -12.57 2.85 1.08
C LEU A 44 -14.00 3.31 1.42
N ARG A 45 -14.34 4.58 1.17
CA ARG A 45 -15.71 5.10 1.40
C ARG A 45 -16.78 4.45 0.51
N ARG A 46 -16.38 3.86 -0.62
CA ARG A 46 -17.27 3.06 -1.49
C ARG A 46 -17.42 1.61 -1.02
N ASN A 47 -16.74 1.24 0.08
CA ASN A 47 -16.73 -0.10 0.65
C ASN A 47 -16.20 -1.18 -0.32
N ASP A 48 -15.32 -0.77 -1.23
CA ASP A 48 -14.65 -1.65 -2.19
C ASP A 48 -13.31 -2.12 -1.61
N GLY A 49 -13.36 -3.19 -0.82
CA GLY A 49 -12.20 -3.72 -0.10
C GLY A 49 -11.16 -4.40 -1.00
N GLU A 50 -11.57 -4.95 -2.13
CA GLU A 50 -10.67 -5.60 -3.09
C GLU A 50 -9.79 -4.56 -3.77
N MET A 51 -10.39 -3.52 -4.35
CA MET A 51 -9.66 -2.40 -4.94
C MET A 51 -8.79 -1.68 -3.89
N PHE A 52 -9.26 -1.55 -2.65
CA PHE A 52 -8.45 -0.95 -1.58
C PHE A 52 -7.16 -1.76 -1.31
N ASN A 53 -7.22 -3.09 -1.34
CA ASN A 53 -6.05 -3.94 -1.16
C ASN A 53 -5.07 -3.81 -2.33
N GLU A 54 -5.55 -3.81 -3.57
CA GLU A 54 -4.72 -3.59 -4.75
C GLU A 54 -3.97 -2.25 -4.66
N MET A 55 -4.67 -1.19 -4.25
CA MET A 55 -4.07 0.13 -4.06
C MET A 55 -3.05 0.17 -2.92
N LEU A 56 -3.25 -0.61 -1.86
CA LEU A 56 -2.29 -0.73 -0.76
C LEU A 56 -0.98 -1.35 -1.25
N GLU A 57 -1.04 -2.37 -2.10
CA GLU A 57 0.15 -2.98 -2.71
C GLU A 57 0.89 -1.99 -3.62
N GLN A 58 0.16 -1.27 -4.48
CA GLN A 58 0.74 -0.22 -5.32
C GLN A 58 1.43 0.87 -4.48
N ARG A 59 0.82 1.25 -3.36
CA ARG A 59 1.38 2.26 -2.45
C ARG A 59 2.67 1.78 -1.79
N GLN A 60 2.75 0.51 -1.41
CA GLN A 60 3.97 -0.08 -0.87
C GLN A 60 5.09 -0.06 -1.90
N GLN A 61 4.80 -0.41 -3.17
CA GLN A 61 5.80 -0.34 -4.23
C GLN A 61 6.30 1.10 -4.46
N LEU A 62 5.40 2.08 -4.41
CA LEU A 62 5.75 3.48 -4.57
C LEU A 62 6.60 4.00 -3.40
N GLN A 63 6.30 3.60 -2.16
CA GLN A 63 7.12 3.88 -0.97
C GLN A 63 8.56 3.39 -1.20
N ILE A 64 8.74 2.16 -1.67
CA ILE A 64 10.07 1.58 -1.91
C ILE A 64 10.85 2.40 -2.96
N ARG A 65 10.16 2.87 -4.02
CA ARG A 65 10.76 3.74 -5.04
C ARG A 65 11.17 5.09 -4.47
N ILE A 66 10.32 5.72 -3.65
CA ILE A 66 10.64 6.98 -2.95
C ILE A 66 11.86 6.80 -2.04
N ASP A 67 11.89 5.72 -1.25
CA ASP A 67 13.01 5.45 -0.33
C ASP A 67 14.33 5.20 -1.09
N ALA A 68 14.28 4.56 -2.26
CA ALA A 68 15.43 4.42 -3.16
C ALA A 68 15.87 5.78 -3.74
N CYS A 69 14.89 6.62 -4.12
CA CYS A 69 15.10 7.96 -4.64
C CYS A 69 15.84 8.87 -3.67
N VAL A 70 15.33 8.95 -2.44
CA VAL A 70 15.86 9.82 -1.38
C VAL A 70 17.28 9.43 -1.04
N ARG A 71 17.59 8.11 -1.01
CA ARG A 71 18.95 7.62 -0.79
C ARG A 71 19.93 8.02 -1.89
N GLN A 72 19.48 8.12 -3.15
CA GLN A 72 20.31 8.56 -4.27
C GLN A 72 20.49 10.09 -4.30
N GLN A 73 19.47 10.84 -3.89
CA GLN A 73 19.47 12.31 -3.90
C GLN A 73 20.08 12.94 -2.64
N ALA A 74 20.36 12.18 -1.58
CA ALA A 74 20.95 12.68 -0.33
C ALA A 74 22.30 13.42 -0.51
N ALA A 75 22.96 13.30 -1.67
CA ALA A 75 24.17 14.04 -2.03
C ALA A 75 23.91 15.43 -2.61
N SER A 76 22.66 15.79 -2.90
CA SER A 76 22.30 17.02 -3.62
C SER A 76 20.86 17.41 -3.31
N GLN A 77 20.60 18.25 -2.29
CA GLN A 77 19.58 19.34 -2.33
C GLN A 77 19.09 19.79 -0.95
N GLU A 78 19.18 21.10 -0.73
CA GLU A 78 18.56 21.87 0.36
C GLU A 78 17.24 22.55 -0.09
N SER A 79 16.90 22.55 -1.39
CA SER A 79 15.81 23.38 -1.95
C SER A 79 14.49 22.66 -2.25
N VAL A 80 14.42 21.32 -2.12
CA VAL A 80 13.21 20.52 -2.45
C VAL A 80 12.33 20.24 -1.22
N GLN A 81 12.77 20.63 -0.02
CA GLN A 81 12.12 20.25 1.24
C GLN A 81 10.72 20.86 1.43
N SER A 82 10.50 22.12 1.05
CA SER A 82 9.24 22.82 1.38
C SER A 82 7.98 22.26 0.69
N GLU A 83 8.07 21.86 -0.58
CA GLU A 83 6.94 21.27 -1.31
C GLU A 83 6.65 19.83 -0.83
N GLN A 84 7.71 19.06 -0.58
CA GLN A 84 7.62 17.71 -0.03
C GLN A 84 7.03 17.71 1.38
N GLU A 85 7.36 18.71 2.21
CA GLU A 85 6.78 18.87 3.55
C GLU A 85 5.27 19.10 3.50
N ALA A 86 4.78 19.94 2.57
CA ALA A 86 3.34 20.17 2.40
C ALA A 86 2.62 18.88 1.96
N GLN A 87 3.18 18.16 0.99
CA GLN A 87 2.66 16.86 0.54
C GLN A 87 2.66 15.83 1.68
N TRP A 88 3.73 15.78 2.47
CA TRP A 88 3.87 14.90 3.62
C TRP A 88 2.79 15.15 4.68
N MET A 89 2.56 16.41 5.04
CA MET A 89 1.51 16.77 6.01
C MET A 89 0.13 16.33 5.54
N GLU A 90 -0.17 16.49 4.25
CA GLU A 90 -1.45 16.03 3.69
C GLU A 90 -1.55 14.50 3.67
N ILE A 91 -0.48 13.79 3.34
CA ILE A 91 -0.41 12.33 3.43
C ILE A 91 -0.68 11.86 4.86
N VAL A 92 -0.09 12.51 5.87
CA VAL A 92 -0.32 12.19 7.29
C VAL A 92 -1.79 12.38 7.66
N ARG A 93 -2.41 13.47 7.21
CA ARG A 93 -3.83 13.74 7.42
C ARG A 93 -4.71 12.67 6.77
N LEU A 94 -4.47 12.34 5.50
CA LEU A 94 -5.22 11.31 4.77
C LEU A 94 -5.05 9.92 5.41
N ASN A 95 -3.86 9.58 5.89
CA ASN A 95 -3.62 8.32 6.59
C ASN A 95 -4.46 8.19 7.86
N ARG A 96 -4.64 9.31 8.57
CA ARG A 96 -5.53 9.35 9.74
C ARG A 96 -6.98 9.11 9.31
N ASP A 97 -7.45 9.82 8.28
CA ASP A 97 -8.81 9.67 7.76
C ASP A 97 -9.08 8.22 7.29
N ILE A 98 -8.13 7.58 6.61
CA ILE A 98 -8.21 6.18 6.17
C ILE A 98 -8.33 5.24 7.37
N LYS A 99 -7.52 5.45 8.43
CA LYS A 99 -7.59 4.63 9.64
C LYS A 99 -8.92 4.77 10.36
N GLU A 100 -9.40 6.01 10.51
CA GLU A 100 -10.69 6.27 11.15
C GLU A 100 -11.84 5.64 10.36
N GLU A 101 -11.81 5.72 9.04
CA GLU A 101 -12.83 5.11 8.18
C GLU A 101 -12.79 3.57 8.23
N LEU A 102 -11.61 2.94 8.22
CA LEU A 102 -11.47 1.50 8.41
C LEU A 102 -12.07 1.04 9.75
N LEU A 103 -11.74 1.75 10.84
CA LEU A 103 -12.28 1.44 12.16
C LEU A 103 -13.81 1.55 12.19
N ARG A 104 -14.37 2.57 11.54
CA ARG A 104 -15.81 2.76 11.41
C ARG A 104 -16.47 1.58 10.69
N GLN A 105 -15.89 1.15 9.56
CA GLN A 105 -16.41 0.00 8.81
C GLN A 105 -16.32 -1.30 9.62
N MET A 106 -15.22 -1.54 10.32
CA MET A 106 -15.07 -2.70 11.19
C MET A 106 -16.11 -2.73 12.32
N GLN A 107 -16.39 -1.58 12.94
CA GLN A 107 -17.41 -1.47 13.97
C GLN A 107 -18.82 -1.76 13.41
N GLU A 108 -19.10 -1.30 12.19
CA GLU A 108 -20.38 -1.58 11.54
C GLU A 108 -20.55 -3.08 11.25
N VAL A 109 -19.54 -3.72 10.66
CA VAL A 109 -19.56 -5.16 10.40
C VAL A 109 -19.74 -5.94 11.70
N LYS A 110 -19.02 -5.56 12.76
CA LYS A 110 -19.16 -6.17 14.08
C LYS A 110 -20.59 -6.06 14.62
N ARG A 111 -21.20 -4.88 14.54
CA ARG A 111 -22.58 -4.65 14.98
C ARG A 111 -23.57 -5.51 14.20
N GLN A 112 -23.37 -5.66 12.88
CA GLN A 112 -24.20 -6.52 12.05
C GLN A 112 -24.07 -7.99 12.46
N MET A 113 -22.84 -8.47 12.69
CA MET A 113 -22.61 -9.83 13.19
C MET A 113 -23.25 -10.07 14.56
N ASP A 114 -23.13 -9.12 15.49
CA ASP A 114 -23.74 -9.22 16.82
C ASP A 114 -25.28 -9.31 16.72
N THR A 115 -25.86 -8.57 15.78
CA THR A 115 -27.30 -8.55 15.50
C THR A 115 -27.76 -9.89 14.92
N VAL A 116 -27.08 -10.38 13.87
CA VAL A 116 -27.38 -11.70 13.27
C VAL A 116 -27.25 -12.81 14.31
N GLY A 117 -26.16 -12.82 15.07
CA GLY A 117 -25.95 -13.81 16.13
C GLY A 117 -27.00 -13.72 17.25
N ALA A 118 -27.59 -12.55 17.50
CA ALA A 118 -28.71 -12.44 18.44
C ALA A 118 -30.00 -13.07 17.90
N TYR A 119 -30.30 -12.90 16.60
CA TYR A 119 -31.43 -13.55 15.96
C TYR A 119 -31.27 -15.07 15.91
N ASP A 120 -30.08 -15.57 15.52
CA ASP A 120 -29.79 -17.01 15.50
C ASP A 120 -29.98 -17.63 16.89
N ARG A 121 -29.48 -16.98 17.95
CA ARG A 121 -29.67 -17.45 19.33
C ARG A 121 -31.13 -17.45 19.77
N MET A 122 -31.93 -16.45 19.36
CA MET A 122 -33.35 -16.42 19.66
C MET A 122 -34.11 -17.54 18.95
N GLU A 123 -33.76 -17.82 17.69
CA GLU A 123 -34.35 -18.93 16.93
C GLU A 123 -34.01 -20.29 17.55
N THR A 124 -32.74 -20.53 17.92
CA THR A 124 -32.34 -21.78 18.59
C THR A 124 -33.02 -21.96 19.93
N ASN A 125 -33.10 -20.90 20.75
CA ASN A 125 -33.78 -20.96 22.05
C ASN A 125 -35.29 -21.20 21.90
N HIS A 126 -35.93 -20.66 20.86
CA HIS A 126 -37.34 -20.92 20.57
C HIS A 126 -37.58 -22.36 20.12
N LEU A 127 -36.65 -22.94 19.38
CA LEU A 127 -36.74 -24.34 18.94
C LEU A 127 -36.52 -25.31 20.12
N GLU A 128 -35.50 -25.10 20.95
CA GLU A 128 -35.21 -25.93 22.13
C GLU A 128 -36.39 -25.97 23.11
N ASN A 129 -36.95 -24.81 23.46
CA ASN A 129 -38.12 -24.73 24.33
C ASN A 129 -39.36 -25.43 23.76
N ARG A 130 -39.46 -25.57 22.44
CA ARG A 130 -40.59 -26.25 21.78
C ARG A 130 -40.45 -27.78 21.79
N PHE A 131 -39.22 -28.29 21.84
CA PHE A 131 -38.95 -29.73 21.95
C PHE A 131 -39.12 -30.21 23.39
N ASP A 132 -38.72 -29.42 24.39
CA ASP A 132 -38.91 -29.76 25.81
C ASP A 132 -40.38 -29.81 26.23
N GLN A 133 -41.26 -29.02 25.61
CA GLN A 133 -42.71 -29.05 25.88
C GLN A 133 -43.45 -30.27 25.30
N ARG A 134 -42.79 -31.13 24.52
CA ARG A 134 -43.38 -32.34 23.92
C ARG A 134 -42.91 -33.65 24.55
N ARG A 135 -42.11 -33.59 25.62
CA ARG A 135 -41.71 -34.74 26.44
C ARG A 135 -42.51 -34.79 27.72
#